data_AF-U1RDU5-F1
#
_entry.id   AF-U1RDU5-F1
#
_cell.length_a   1.000
_cell.length_b   1.000
_cell.length_c   1.000
_cell.angle_alpha   90.00
_cell.angle_beta   90.00
_cell.angle_gamma   90.00
#
_symmetry.space_group_name_H-M   'P 1'
#
loop_
_entity.id
_entity.type
_entity.pdbx_description
1 polymer ?
#
loop_
_entity_poly.entity_id
_entity_poly.type
_entity_poly.pdbx_seq_one_letter_code
_entity_poly.pdbx_strand_id
1 'polypeptide(L)'
;LGPVLGEPVRAEAAVVLDWDSQWALSSTIGPVEPGERFEAARAWHRSLWEAGIATDIVPVRADLAGYRLIVVPEVFIDYPELARNLEGAAAAGAQVVVAGPTGVVDTDAGAVLGGYLGSLRPLLGVRVTDHAALSGPVGQGDPRGALVNRVSRVVGTPAAETWTGLEAVGEPLRRVLDQMGTPAPDLRAGGWAEEVRIDDAPGGVKAGQGQEPVEVVAVFDGRGGGADLAGRPAITRRPVRGPGA
;
A
#
# COMPACT_ATOMS: atom_id res chain seq x y z
N LEU A 1 18.06 18.40 -33.05
CA LEU A 1 17.93 18.34 -31.58
C LEU A 1 17.82 19.72 -30.90
N GLY A 2 18.06 20.84 -31.60
CA GLY A 2 18.03 22.20 -31.01
C GLY A 2 16.76 22.68 -30.28
N PRO A 3 15.53 22.29 -30.66
CA PRO A 3 14.32 22.80 -29.98
C PRO A 3 13.96 22.10 -28.64
N VAL A 4 14.67 21.03 -28.24
CA VAL A 4 14.36 20.25 -27.01
C VAL A 4 15.54 20.27 -26.02
N LEU A 5 16.61 20.99 -26.35
CA LEU A 5 17.81 21.09 -25.52
C LEU A 5 17.54 22.04 -24.36
N GLY A 6 17.42 21.49 -23.14
CA GLY A 6 17.22 22.25 -21.90
C GLY A 6 15.78 22.31 -21.39
N GLU A 7 14.82 21.70 -22.10
CA GLU A 7 13.49 21.53 -21.53
C GLU A 7 13.51 20.42 -20.45
N PRO A 8 12.90 20.65 -19.27
CA PRO A 8 12.79 19.61 -18.28
C PRO A 8 11.88 18.49 -18.81
N VAL A 9 12.28 17.24 -18.59
CA VAL A 9 11.42 16.09 -18.85
C VAL A 9 10.20 16.23 -17.94
N ARG A 10 9.00 16.28 -18.54
CA ARG A 10 7.76 16.26 -17.76
C ARG A 10 7.49 14.82 -17.33
N ALA A 11 7.65 14.54 -16.04
CA ALA A 11 7.23 13.27 -15.47
C ALA A 11 5.70 13.17 -15.47
N GLU A 12 5.18 11.99 -15.80
CA GLU A 12 3.75 11.70 -15.75
C GLU A 12 3.37 11.02 -14.43
N ALA A 13 4.35 10.48 -13.71
CA ALA A 13 4.18 9.80 -12.43
C ALA A 13 4.94 10.51 -11.30
N ALA A 14 4.39 10.41 -10.09
CA ALA A 14 5.03 10.86 -8.87
C ALA A 14 5.10 9.71 -7.86
N VAL A 15 6.24 9.56 -7.20
CA VAL A 15 6.41 8.69 -6.04
C VAL A 15 6.66 9.58 -4.83
N VAL A 16 5.75 9.53 -3.86
CA VAL A 16 5.84 10.31 -2.62
C VAL A 16 6.89 9.69 -1.70
N LEU A 17 7.75 10.53 -1.14
CA LEU A 17 8.79 10.14 -0.20
C LEU A 17 8.77 11.05 1.01
N ASP A 18 8.85 10.46 2.20
CA ASP A 18 8.84 11.21 3.45
C ASP A 18 9.91 10.72 4.44
N TRP A 19 10.75 11.65 4.90
CA TRP A 19 11.80 11.35 5.87
C TRP A 19 11.23 11.17 7.26
N ASP A 20 10.24 11.96 7.66
CA ASP A 20 9.64 11.91 9.00
C ASP A 20 8.95 10.55 9.20
N SER A 21 8.22 10.07 8.19
CA SER A 21 7.62 8.73 8.18
C SER A 21 8.67 7.61 8.27
N GLN A 22 9.82 7.73 7.60
CA GLN A 22 10.88 6.74 7.73
C GLN A 22 11.49 6.74 9.14
N TRP A 23 11.68 7.90 9.76
CA TRP A 23 12.17 7.97 11.14
C TRP A 23 11.17 7.38 12.12
N ALA A 24 9.88 7.72 11.97
CA ALA A 24 8.80 7.18 12.77
C ALA A 24 8.73 5.66 12.63
N LEU A 25 8.68 5.13 11.40
CA LEU A 25 8.65 3.69 11.13
C LEU A 25 9.87 2.98 11.72
N SER A 26 11.08 3.54 11.57
CA SER A 26 12.31 2.94 12.12
C SER A 26 12.36 2.89 13.64
N SER A 27 11.51 3.67 14.33
CA SER A 27 11.42 3.70 15.79
C SER A 27 10.32 2.76 16.33
N THR A 28 9.54 2.13 15.44
CA THR A 28 8.45 1.25 15.84
C THR A 28 8.93 -0.15 16.17
N ILE A 29 8.20 -0.82 17.06
CA ILE A 29 8.34 -2.25 17.34
C ILE A 29 7.03 -2.88 16.87
N GLY A 30 7.07 -3.69 15.82
CA GLY A 30 5.88 -4.26 15.19
C GLY A 30 6.19 -5.50 14.36
N PRO A 31 5.17 -6.07 13.69
CA PRO A 31 5.35 -7.25 12.82
C PRO A 31 6.16 -6.95 11.56
N VAL A 32 6.35 -5.67 11.25
CA VAL A 32 7.18 -5.19 10.15
C VAL A 32 8.57 -4.90 10.71
N GLU A 33 9.56 -5.71 10.33
CA GLU A 33 10.95 -5.30 10.46
C GLU A 33 11.21 -4.22 9.40
N PRO A 34 11.60 -2.99 9.78
CA PRO A 34 11.91 -1.96 8.80
C PRO A 34 13.05 -2.45 7.91
N GLY A 35 12.77 -2.62 6.62
CA GLY A 35 13.75 -3.02 5.62
C GLY A 35 14.78 -1.93 5.34
N GLU A 36 15.35 -1.93 4.13
CA GLU A 36 16.20 -0.82 3.74
C GLU A 36 15.39 0.48 3.68
N ARG A 37 15.98 1.61 4.10
CA ARG A 37 15.29 2.90 4.05
C ARG A 37 14.76 3.17 2.64
N PHE A 38 13.49 3.55 2.54
CA PHE A 38 12.80 3.83 1.28
C PHE A 38 12.79 2.64 0.29
N GLU A 39 12.88 1.39 0.75
CA GLU A 39 12.86 0.21 -0.11
C GLU A 39 11.62 0.19 -1.02
N ALA A 40 10.43 0.40 -0.46
CA ALA A 40 9.19 0.43 -1.23
C ALA A 40 9.20 1.54 -2.30
N ALA A 41 9.60 2.77 -1.94
CA ALA A 41 9.69 3.88 -2.88
C ALA A 41 10.69 3.58 -4.03
N ARG A 42 11.84 2.97 -3.72
CA ARG A 42 12.82 2.53 -4.73
C ARG A 42 12.25 1.43 -5.62
N ALA A 43 11.52 0.48 -5.05
CA ALA A 43 10.89 -0.61 -5.80
C ALA A 43 9.86 -0.06 -6.80
N TRP A 44 8.98 0.84 -6.36
CA TRP A 44 8.02 1.52 -7.23
C TRP A 44 8.71 2.35 -8.33
N HIS A 45 9.70 3.16 -7.95
CA HIS A 45 10.47 3.93 -8.94
C HIS A 45 11.15 3.01 -9.96
N ARG A 46 11.77 1.91 -9.52
CA ARG A 46 12.39 0.93 -10.42
C ARG A 46 11.37 0.33 -11.38
N SER A 47 10.21 -0.11 -10.91
CA SER A 47 9.16 -0.66 -11.78
C SER A 47 8.67 0.35 -12.81
N LEU A 48 8.49 1.62 -12.41
CA LEU A 48 8.11 2.70 -13.34
C LEU A 48 9.22 2.99 -14.35
N TRP A 49 10.48 3.00 -13.91
CA TRP A 49 11.64 3.20 -14.77
C TRP A 49 11.81 2.06 -15.79
N GLU A 50 11.65 0.81 -15.38
CA GLU A 50 11.67 -0.37 -16.27
C GLU A 50 10.53 -0.33 -17.29
N ALA A 51 9.38 0.26 -16.92
CA ALA A 51 8.26 0.51 -17.83
C ALA A 51 8.47 1.75 -18.73
N GLY A 52 9.58 2.48 -18.61
CA GLY A 52 9.87 3.68 -19.40
C GLY A 52 9.05 4.90 -18.98
N ILE A 53 8.49 4.92 -17.78
CA ILE A 53 7.66 6.01 -17.25
C ILE A 53 8.54 7.01 -16.51
N ALA A 54 8.63 8.24 -17.02
CA ALA A 54 9.31 9.33 -16.34
C ALA A 54 8.59 9.64 -15.01
N THR A 55 9.34 9.59 -13.91
CA THR A 55 8.82 9.63 -12.55
C THR A 55 9.59 10.66 -11.71
N ASP A 56 8.85 11.54 -11.04
CA ASP A 56 9.40 12.46 -10.04
C ASP A 56 9.33 11.83 -8.64
N ILE A 57 10.36 12.07 -7.83
CA ILE A 57 10.33 11.78 -6.39
C ILE A 57 9.96 13.07 -5.66
N VAL A 58 8.83 13.07 -4.96
CA VAL A 58 8.25 14.29 -4.39
C VAL A 58 7.99 14.18 -2.88
N PRO A 59 8.15 15.26 -2.10
CA PRO A 59 7.79 15.25 -0.69
C PRO A 59 6.28 15.25 -0.48
N VAL A 60 5.82 14.90 0.73
CA VAL A 60 4.39 14.89 1.12
C VAL A 60 3.67 16.24 0.98
N ARG A 61 4.43 17.35 0.90
CA ARG A 61 3.91 18.72 0.71
C ARG A 61 3.96 19.21 -0.74
N ALA A 62 4.37 18.36 -1.68
CA ALA A 62 4.44 18.75 -3.08
C ALA A 62 3.06 19.04 -3.67
N ASP A 63 3.03 19.88 -4.70
CA ASP A 63 1.88 19.98 -5.58
C ASP A 63 1.79 18.70 -6.42
N LEU A 64 0.64 18.04 -6.36
CA LEU A 64 0.37 16.78 -7.05
C LEU A 64 -0.47 17.00 -8.32
N ALA A 65 -0.83 18.25 -8.62
CA ALA A 65 -1.58 18.58 -9.82
C ALA A 65 -0.79 18.25 -11.09
N GLY A 66 -1.46 17.63 -12.06
CA GLY A 66 -0.89 17.32 -13.38
C GLY A 66 -0.22 15.95 -13.50
N TYR A 67 0.05 15.25 -12.39
CA TYR A 67 0.47 13.85 -12.45
C TYR A 67 -0.70 12.94 -12.82
N ARG A 68 -0.43 11.96 -13.70
CA ARG A 68 -1.41 10.93 -14.10
C ARG A 68 -1.41 9.74 -13.15
N LEU A 69 -0.28 9.48 -12.50
CA LEU A 69 -0.10 8.43 -11.51
C LEU A 69 0.63 9.00 -10.28
N ILE A 70 0.08 8.76 -9.09
CA ILE A 70 0.70 9.15 -7.83
C ILE A 70 0.78 7.90 -6.96
N VAL A 71 1.98 7.55 -6.53
CA VAL A 71 2.24 6.41 -5.64
C VAL A 71 2.64 6.96 -4.27
N VAL A 72 1.99 6.46 -3.23
CA VAL A 72 2.20 6.81 -1.83
C VAL A 72 2.65 5.55 -1.09
N PRO A 73 3.94 5.17 -1.18
CA PRO A 73 4.46 4.01 -0.49
C PRO A 73 4.95 4.37 0.91
N GLU A 74 4.44 3.69 1.92
CA GLU A 74 4.96 3.72 3.28
C GLU A 74 5.04 5.13 3.92
N VAL A 75 4.07 6.00 3.62
CA VAL A 75 3.94 7.30 4.30
C VAL A 75 3.27 7.04 5.66
N PHE A 76 4.09 6.58 6.59
CA PHE A 76 3.70 6.09 7.92
C PHE A 76 2.91 7.10 8.74
N ILE A 77 3.19 8.40 8.60
CA ILE A 77 2.50 9.49 9.29
C ILE A 77 1.26 9.92 8.50
N ASP A 78 0.13 10.09 9.19
CA ASP A 78 -1.09 10.66 8.62
C ASP A 78 -0.96 12.17 8.46
N TYR A 79 -0.99 12.61 7.20
CA TYR A 79 -1.01 14.02 6.82
C TYR A 79 -2.37 14.38 6.18
N PRO A 80 -3.27 15.09 6.89
CA PRO A 80 -4.55 15.50 6.35
C PRO A 80 -4.43 16.33 5.05
N GLU A 81 -3.38 17.15 4.92
CA GLU A 81 -3.08 17.94 3.73
C GLU A 81 -2.77 17.05 2.52
N LEU A 82 -1.98 16.00 2.72
CA LEU A 82 -1.65 15.03 1.66
C LEU A 82 -2.92 14.32 1.19
N ALA A 83 -3.78 13.89 2.11
CA ALA A 83 -5.05 13.26 1.76
C ALA A 83 -5.93 14.16 0.89
N ARG A 84 -6.07 15.45 1.24
CA ARG A 84 -6.83 16.42 0.44
C ARG A 84 -6.22 16.64 -0.95
N ASN A 85 -4.89 16.70 -1.05
CA ASN A 85 -4.22 16.86 -2.34
C ASN A 85 -4.43 15.62 -3.24
N LEU A 86 -4.38 14.42 -2.66
CA LEU A 86 -4.65 13.17 -3.38
C LEU A 86 -6.11 13.06 -3.81
N GLU A 87 -7.06 13.50 -2.97
CA GLU A 87 -8.48 13.60 -3.34
C GLU A 87 -8.69 14.53 -4.54
N GLY A 88 -8.05 15.71 -4.51
CA GLY A 88 -8.08 16.66 -5.62
C GLY A 88 -7.49 16.09 -6.90
N ALA A 89 -6.33 15.43 -6.82
CA ALA A 89 -5.68 14.79 -7.96
C ALA A 89 -6.54 13.66 -8.54
N ALA A 90 -7.10 12.80 -7.69
CA ALA A 90 -7.99 11.71 -8.10
C ALA A 90 -9.26 12.25 -8.78
N ALA A 91 -9.88 13.30 -8.24
CA ALA A 91 -11.02 13.97 -8.86
C ALA A 91 -10.68 14.62 -10.21
N ALA A 92 -9.43 15.05 -10.40
CA ALA A 92 -8.91 15.54 -11.68
C ALA A 92 -8.52 14.41 -12.67
N GLY A 93 -8.67 13.14 -12.28
CA GLY A 93 -8.43 11.99 -13.14
C GLY A 93 -7.09 11.28 -12.94
N ALA A 94 -6.31 11.65 -11.92
CA ALA A 94 -5.09 10.93 -11.56
C ALA A 94 -5.42 9.56 -10.93
N GLN A 95 -4.56 8.57 -11.19
CA GLN A 95 -4.57 7.31 -10.46
C GLN A 95 -3.73 7.47 -9.19
N VAL A 96 -4.32 7.13 -8.04
CA VAL A 96 -3.63 7.16 -6.75
C VAL A 96 -3.45 5.72 -6.25
N VAL A 97 -2.21 5.34 -5.97
CA VAL A 97 -1.83 4.06 -5.37
C VAL A 97 -1.30 4.33 -3.98
N VAL A 98 -1.92 3.75 -2.96
CA VAL A 98 -1.45 3.81 -1.57
C VAL A 98 -0.98 2.41 -1.18
N ALA A 99 0.26 2.30 -0.71
CA ALA A 99 0.84 1.06 -0.25
C ALA A 99 1.28 1.20 1.21
N GLY A 100 0.91 0.22 2.03
CA GLY A 100 1.18 0.20 3.46
C GLY A 100 2.64 -0.05 3.82
N PRO A 101 3.04 0.27 5.07
CA PRO A 101 2.18 0.85 6.10
C PRO A 101 2.04 2.38 5.92
N THR A 102 0.81 2.87 5.79
CA THR A 102 0.52 4.30 5.54
C THR A 102 -0.54 4.83 6.50
N GLY A 103 -0.35 6.03 7.06
CA GLY A 103 -1.30 6.66 7.98
C GLY A 103 -1.54 5.85 9.27
N VAL A 104 -0.46 5.36 9.87
CA VAL A 104 -0.48 4.53 11.08
C VAL A 104 -0.41 5.39 12.35
N VAL A 105 0.38 6.46 12.31
CA VAL A 105 0.52 7.43 13.42
C VAL A 105 0.18 8.83 12.95
N ASP A 106 -0.22 9.71 13.86
CA ASP A 106 -0.34 11.14 13.61
C ASP A 106 1.02 11.85 13.67
N THR A 107 1.02 13.17 13.47
CA THR A 107 2.24 14.00 13.47
C THR A 107 2.95 14.06 14.82
N ASP A 108 2.27 13.72 15.91
CA ASP A 108 2.82 13.66 17.26
C ASP A 108 3.26 12.22 17.64
N ALA A 109 3.32 11.31 16.64
CA ALA A 109 3.61 9.89 16.78
C ALA A 109 2.58 9.11 17.66
N GLY A 110 1.37 9.66 17.81
CA GLY A 110 0.24 8.96 18.39
C GLY A 110 -0.38 7.98 17.39
N ALA A 111 -0.81 6.79 17.84
CA ALA A 111 -1.46 5.84 16.94
C ALA A 111 -2.79 6.39 16.42
N VAL A 112 -3.03 6.29 15.12
CA VAL A 112 -4.31 6.64 14.50
C VAL A 112 -5.38 5.65 14.97
N LEU A 113 -6.48 6.17 15.52
CA LEU A 113 -7.53 5.37 16.13
C LEU A 113 -8.67 5.02 15.16
N GLY A 114 -9.34 3.89 15.40
CA GLY A 114 -10.49 3.43 14.60
C GLY A 114 -10.12 2.72 13.29
N GLY A 115 -8.86 2.28 13.14
CA GLY A 115 -8.26 1.69 11.93
C GLY A 115 -7.17 2.59 11.36
N TYR A 116 -6.15 2.06 10.68
CA TYR A 116 -5.12 2.93 10.07
C TYR A 116 -5.61 3.56 8.77
N LEU A 117 -4.70 4.20 8.01
CA LEU A 117 -4.95 5.11 6.87
C LEU A 117 -5.46 6.50 7.25
N GLY A 118 -5.89 6.73 8.50
CA GLY A 118 -6.25 8.06 9.02
C GLY A 118 -7.11 8.88 8.06
N SER A 119 -6.56 10.02 7.64
CA SER A 119 -7.22 10.99 6.76
C SER A 119 -7.42 10.49 5.32
N LEU A 120 -6.79 9.38 4.91
CA LEU A 120 -6.95 8.77 3.58
C LEU A 120 -8.18 7.86 3.46
N ARG A 121 -8.79 7.45 4.58
CA ARG A 121 -9.97 6.55 4.55
C ARG A 121 -11.12 7.06 3.67
N PRO A 122 -11.51 8.36 3.70
CA PRO A 122 -12.59 8.87 2.85
C PRO A 122 -12.28 8.76 1.35
N LEU A 123 -11.02 8.86 0.95
CA LEU A 123 -10.57 8.67 -0.43
C LEU A 123 -10.60 7.17 -0.80
N LEU A 124 -9.98 6.33 0.02
CA LEU A 124 -9.77 4.91 -0.30
C LEU A 124 -11.02 4.05 -0.07
N GLY A 125 -11.91 4.45 0.84
CA GLY A 125 -13.12 3.70 1.23
C GLY A 125 -12.83 2.43 2.05
N VAL A 126 -11.61 2.30 2.56
CA VAL A 126 -11.16 1.17 3.36
C VAL A 126 -10.42 1.67 4.59
N ARG A 127 -10.32 0.80 5.59
CA ARG A 127 -9.45 0.96 6.76
C ARG A 127 -8.58 -0.28 6.92
N VAL A 128 -7.39 -0.11 7.47
CA VAL A 128 -6.58 -1.24 7.92
C VAL A 128 -6.90 -1.51 9.38
N THR A 129 -7.27 -2.74 9.74
CA THR A 129 -7.59 -3.07 11.14
C THR A 129 -6.50 -3.83 11.87
N ASP A 130 -5.60 -4.50 11.14
CA ASP A 130 -4.50 -5.25 11.73
C ASP A 130 -3.31 -5.39 10.76
N HIS A 131 -2.15 -5.75 11.30
CA HIS A 131 -0.97 -6.13 10.53
C HIS A 131 -0.64 -7.59 10.81
N ALA A 132 -0.61 -8.42 9.77
CA ALA A 132 -0.34 -9.84 9.89
C ALA A 132 1.08 -10.15 9.39
N ALA A 133 1.92 -10.70 10.27
CA ALA A 133 3.13 -11.38 9.84
C ALA A 133 2.74 -12.70 9.15
N LEU A 134 3.38 -13.04 8.03
CA LEU A 134 3.02 -14.27 7.33
C LEU A 134 3.46 -15.49 8.14
N SER A 135 2.50 -16.38 8.42
CA SER A 135 2.80 -17.65 9.08
C SER A 135 3.04 -18.74 8.05
N GLY A 136 4.08 -19.54 8.29
CA GLY A 136 4.46 -20.72 7.50
C GLY A 136 5.07 -21.80 8.39
N PRO A 137 5.35 -23.01 7.87
CA PRO A 137 5.94 -24.08 8.66
C PRO A 137 7.28 -23.63 9.28
N VAL A 138 7.39 -23.66 10.61
CA VAL A 138 8.59 -23.21 11.34
C VAL A 138 9.73 -24.18 11.05
N GLY A 139 10.64 -23.78 10.17
CA GLY A 139 11.74 -24.59 9.64
C GLY A 139 12.95 -24.82 10.56
N GLN A 140 12.82 -24.69 11.88
CA GLN A 140 13.87 -25.11 12.82
C GLN A 140 13.30 -25.85 14.02
N GLY A 141 13.50 -27.17 14.05
CA GLY A 141 13.45 -27.92 15.29
C GLY A 141 14.65 -27.57 16.14
N ASP A 142 14.50 -26.63 17.08
CA ASP A 142 15.49 -26.42 18.15
C ASP A 142 15.31 -27.53 19.20
N PRO A 143 16.32 -28.38 19.46
CA PRO A 143 16.26 -29.38 20.52
C PRO A 143 16.06 -28.79 21.93
N ARG A 144 16.29 -27.49 22.12
CA ARG A 144 15.98 -26.75 23.36
C ARG A 144 14.50 -26.37 23.48
N GLY A 145 13.69 -26.60 22.45
CA GLY A 145 12.26 -26.30 22.43
C GLY A 145 11.42 -27.05 23.47
N ALA A 146 11.96 -28.11 24.08
CA ALA A 146 11.34 -28.81 25.20
C ALA A 146 11.52 -28.10 26.56
N LEU A 147 12.41 -27.10 26.63
CA LEU A 147 12.84 -26.46 27.89
C LEU A 147 12.22 -25.08 28.13
N VAL A 148 11.51 -24.51 27.15
CA VAL A 148 10.93 -23.16 27.25
C VAL A 148 9.41 -23.21 27.43
N ASN A 149 8.94 -22.50 28.45
CA ASN A 149 7.53 -22.45 28.84
C ASN A 149 6.69 -21.73 27.78
N ARG A 150 5.44 -22.17 27.57
CA ARG A 150 4.53 -21.78 26.47
C ARG A 150 4.34 -20.26 26.27
N VAL A 151 4.62 -19.45 27.29
CA VAL A 151 4.41 -17.99 27.26
C VAL A 151 5.50 -17.26 26.45
N SER A 152 6.72 -17.79 26.36
CA SER A 152 7.79 -17.18 25.54
C SER A 152 7.68 -17.47 24.04
N ARG A 153 6.76 -18.34 23.60
CA ARG A 153 6.45 -18.52 22.16
C ARG A 153 5.74 -17.31 21.54
N VAL A 154 5.29 -16.35 22.35
CA VAL A 154 4.54 -15.18 21.88
C VAL A 154 5.45 -14.04 21.42
N VAL A 155 6.74 -14.07 21.78
CA VAL A 155 7.71 -13.06 21.33
C VAL A 155 8.80 -13.77 20.54
N GLY A 156 8.58 -13.83 19.23
CA GLY A 156 9.46 -14.47 18.26
C GLY A 156 8.68 -15.31 17.27
N THR A 157 7.97 -14.67 16.35
CA THR A 157 7.66 -15.29 15.06
C THR A 157 8.71 -14.81 14.06
N PRO A 158 9.82 -15.55 13.85
CA PRO A 158 10.37 -15.55 12.52
C PRO A 158 9.30 -16.24 11.65
N ALA A 159 8.51 -15.42 10.95
CA ALA A 159 7.78 -15.86 9.76
C ALA A 159 8.78 -16.62 8.88
N ALA A 160 8.58 -17.93 8.68
CA ALA A 160 9.49 -18.74 7.87
C ALA A 160 9.34 -18.43 6.37
N GLU A 161 8.21 -17.83 6.00
CA GLU A 161 7.89 -17.46 4.63
C GLU A 161 8.02 -15.94 4.44
N THR A 162 8.46 -15.56 3.24
CA THR A 162 8.78 -14.17 2.90
C THR A 162 7.89 -13.60 1.79
N TRP A 163 6.87 -14.35 1.36
CA TRP A 163 5.98 -13.95 0.28
C TRP A 163 4.58 -14.51 0.50
N THR A 164 3.51 -13.85 0.10
CA THR A 164 2.17 -14.46 0.03
C THR A 164 1.59 -14.33 -1.36
N GLY A 165 0.92 -15.38 -1.83
CA GLY A 165 0.31 -15.41 -3.16
C GLY A 165 -0.98 -14.59 -3.22
N LEU A 166 -1.19 -13.93 -4.36
CA LEU A 166 -2.41 -13.18 -4.64
C LEU A 166 -3.14 -13.78 -5.84
N GLU A 167 -4.46 -13.82 -5.74
CA GLU A 167 -5.36 -14.16 -6.83
C GLU A 167 -6.05 -12.89 -7.34
N ALA A 168 -5.96 -12.63 -8.65
CA ALA A 168 -6.72 -11.57 -9.29
C ALA A 168 -8.20 -11.97 -9.43
N VAL A 169 -9.07 -11.24 -8.75
CA VAL A 169 -10.53 -11.47 -8.76
C VAL A 169 -11.29 -10.39 -9.52
N GLY A 170 -10.72 -9.19 -9.65
CA GLY A 170 -11.30 -8.07 -10.38
C GLY A 170 -10.96 -8.10 -11.87
N GLU A 171 -11.96 -7.77 -12.70
CA GLU A 171 -11.82 -7.67 -14.15
C GLU A 171 -10.71 -6.69 -14.60
N PRO A 172 -10.52 -5.51 -13.96
CA PRO A 172 -9.46 -4.59 -14.37
C PRO A 172 -8.06 -5.21 -14.25
N LEU A 173 -7.78 -5.94 -13.17
CA LEU A 173 -6.47 -6.55 -12.94
C LEU A 173 -6.27 -7.77 -13.84
N ARG A 174 -7.31 -8.60 -14.02
CA ARG A 174 -7.26 -9.75 -14.95
C ARG A 174 -6.91 -9.31 -16.37
N ARG A 175 -7.55 -8.25 -16.86
CA ARG A 175 -7.26 -7.69 -18.19
C ARG A 175 -5.82 -7.23 -18.33
N VAL A 176 -5.23 -6.64 -17.28
CA VAL A 176 -3.82 -6.23 -17.28
C VAL A 176 -2.91 -7.47 -17.30
N LEU A 177 -3.19 -8.48 -16.47
CA LEU A 177 -2.42 -9.74 -16.47
C LEU A 177 -2.45 -10.43 -17.84
N ASP A 178 -3.62 -10.49 -18.50
CA ASP A 178 -3.77 -11.09 -19.82
C ASP A 178 -2.94 -10.36 -20.90
N GLN A 179 -2.75 -9.06 -20.74
CA GLN A 179 -1.95 -8.23 -21.66
C GLN A 179 -0.42 -8.38 -21.45
N MET A 180 0.02 -8.83 -20.27
CA MET A 180 1.45 -8.96 -19.95
C MET A 180 2.12 -10.20 -20.58
N GLY A 181 1.37 -11.02 -21.32
CA GLY A 181 1.90 -12.17 -22.06
C GLY A 181 1.95 -13.47 -21.26
N THR A 182 2.46 -14.54 -21.87
CA THR A 182 2.49 -15.90 -21.28
C THR A 182 3.93 -16.37 -21.03
N PRO A 183 4.25 -16.95 -19.86
CA PRO A 183 3.35 -17.12 -18.72
C PRO A 183 3.07 -15.78 -18.02
N ALA A 184 1.82 -15.60 -17.58
CA ALA A 184 1.44 -14.43 -16.78
C ALA A 184 2.26 -14.44 -15.46
N PRO A 185 2.72 -13.27 -14.99
CA PRO A 185 3.46 -13.19 -13.75
C PRO A 185 2.59 -13.64 -12.57
N ASP A 186 3.16 -14.47 -11.70
CA ASP A 186 2.54 -14.89 -10.45
C ASP A 186 2.49 -13.68 -9.49
N LEU A 187 1.30 -13.28 -9.06
CA LEU A 187 1.15 -12.13 -8.17
C LEU A 187 1.54 -12.53 -6.74
N ARG A 188 2.46 -11.78 -6.15
CA ARG A 188 2.98 -12.03 -4.81
C ARG A 188 3.10 -10.72 -4.03
N ALA A 189 2.77 -10.77 -2.75
CA ALA A 189 3.09 -9.75 -1.76
C ALA A 189 4.28 -10.20 -0.88
N GLY A 190 4.82 -9.29 -0.08
CA GLY A 190 6.01 -9.51 0.76
C GLY A 190 5.74 -10.33 2.03
N GLY A 191 6.69 -10.30 2.97
CA GLY A 191 6.70 -11.13 4.20
C GLY A 191 5.66 -10.79 5.28
N TRP A 192 4.80 -9.80 5.02
CA TRP A 192 3.73 -9.36 5.92
C TRP A 192 2.59 -8.74 5.10
N ALA A 193 1.43 -8.55 5.72
CA ALA A 193 0.25 -7.98 5.06
C ALA A 193 -0.57 -7.08 5.99
N GLU A 194 -1.24 -6.08 5.43
CA GLU A 194 -2.29 -5.30 6.11
C GLU A 194 -3.65 -5.98 5.95
N GLU A 195 -4.36 -6.14 7.06
CA GLU A 195 -5.76 -6.54 7.03
C GLU A 195 -6.63 -5.35 6.62
N VAL A 196 -7.05 -5.33 5.35
CA VAL A 196 -7.94 -4.32 4.80
C VAL A 196 -9.41 -4.69 5.04
N ARG A 197 -10.17 -3.74 5.58
CA ARG A 197 -11.63 -3.80 5.73
C ARG A 197 -12.27 -2.69 4.91
N ILE A 198 -13.25 -3.04 4.10
CA ILE A 198 -14.07 -2.05 3.40
C ILE A 198 -14.94 -1.34 4.43
N ASP A 199 -14.96 -0.01 4.39
CA ASP A 199 -15.84 0.76 5.25
C ASP A 199 -17.27 0.63 4.75
N ASP A 200 -18.18 0.19 5.64
CA ASP A 200 -19.60 0.37 5.40
C ASP A 200 -19.88 1.87 5.31
N ALA A 201 -20.65 2.30 4.30
CA ALA A 201 -20.95 3.72 4.09
C ALA A 201 -21.37 4.36 5.43
N PRO A 202 -20.62 5.35 5.94
CA PRO A 202 -20.84 5.84 7.29
C PRO A 202 -22.23 6.49 7.34
N GLY A 203 -23.09 5.97 8.20
CA GLY A 203 -24.35 6.60 8.55
C GLY A 203 -24.10 7.97 9.17
N GLY A 204 -24.03 9.02 8.35
CA GLY A 204 -23.99 10.42 8.78
C GLY A 204 -22.98 11.34 8.10
N VAL A 205 -21.94 10.81 7.43
CA VAL A 205 -21.04 11.64 6.62
C VAL A 205 -21.49 11.51 5.17
N LYS A 206 -21.96 12.60 4.57
CA LYS A 206 -22.32 12.62 3.15
C LYS A 206 -21.11 12.14 2.36
N ALA A 207 -21.21 10.95 1.76
CA ALA A 207 -20.30 10.52 0.71
C ALA A 207 -20.17 11.68 -0.30
N GLY A 208 -18.93 12.07 -0.63
CA GLY A 208 -18.70 13.07 -1.66
C GLY A 208 -19.51 12.65 -2.90
N GLN A 209 -20.35 13.55 -3.40
CA GLN A 209 -21.20 13.30 -4.56
C GLN A 209 -20.29 12.84 -5.73
N GLY A 210 -20.32 11.54 -6.08
CA GLY A 210 -19.52 10.97 -7.17
C GLY A 210 -18.65 9.75 -6.85
N GLN A 211 -18.56 9.29 -5.60
CA GLN A 211 -17.73 8.12 -5.26
C GLN A 211 -18.49 6.79 -5.41
N GLU A 212 -17.89 5.84 -6.15
CA GLU A 212 -18.42 4.48 -6.34
C GLU A 212 -18.02 3.53 -5.19
N PRO A 213 -18.68 2.35 -5.06
CA PRO A 213 -18.29 1.34 -4.07
C PRO A 213 -16.84 0.85 -4.29
N VAL A 214 -16.21 0.42 -3.20
CA VAL A 214 -14.89 -0.21 -3.26
C VAL A 214 -14.99 -1.58 -3.93
N GLU A 215 -14.17 -1.81 -4.93
CA GLU A 215 -13.99 -3.07 -5.65
C GLU A 215 -12.76 -3.80 -5.09
N VAL A 216 -12.89 -5.09 -4.76
CA VAL A 216 -11.74 -5.96 -4.48
C VAL A 216 -11.20 -6.47 -5.81
N VAL A 217 -9.94 -6.15 -6.12
CA VAL A 217 -9.31 -6.55 -7.39
C VAL A 217 -8.36 -7.74 -7.22
N ALA A 218 -7.80 -7.93 -6.02
CA ALA A 218 -7.05 -9.13 -5.66
C ALA A 218 -7.32 -9.56 -4.22
N VAL A 219 -7.26 -10.87 -3.97
CA VAL A 219 -7.34 -11.50 -2.64
C VAL A 219 -6.10 -12.33 -2.37
N PHE A 220 -5.80 -12.60 -1.10
CA PHE A 220 -4.76 -13.58 -0.76
C PHE A 220 -5.23 -14.99 -1.14
N ASP A 221 -4.36 -15.78 -1.77
CA ASP A 221 -4.68 -17.15 -2.21
C ASP A 221 -4.24 -18.24 -1.20
N GLY A 222 -3.52 -17.83 -0.14
CA GLY A 222 -3.03 -18.70 0.93
C GLY A 222 -1.72 -19.43 0.64
N ARG A 223 -1.13 -19.27 -0.56
CA ARG A 223 0.22 -19.76 -0.89
C ARG A 223 1.29 -18.85 -0.29
N GLY A 224 2.46 -19.39 0.02
CA GLY A 224 3.57 -18.62 0.61
C GLY A 224 3.36 -18.22 2.07
N GLY A 225 2.31 -18.69 2.72
CA GLY A 225 2.00 -18.25 4.08
C GLY A 225 0.93 -17.16 4.10
N GLY A 226 0.39 -16.90 5.29
CA GLY A 226 -0.85 -16.15 5.41
C GLY A 226 -2.07 -16.98 4.99
N ALA A 227 -2.08 -18.28 5.28
CA ALA A 227 -3.25 -19.14 5.02
C ALA A 227 -4.50 -18.66 5.79
N ASP A 228 -4.29 -17.98 6.92
CA ASP A 228 -5.30 -17.26 7.70
C ASP A 228 -5.85 -16.01 6.98
N LEU A 229 -5.12 -15.50 5.98
CA LEU A 229 -5.54 -14.39 5.13
C LEU A 229 -6.28 -14.83 3.86
N ALA A 230 -6.34 -16.13 3.57
CA ALA A 230 -6.92 -16.64 2.33
C ALA A 230 -8.35 -16.11 2.07
N GLY A 231 -8.58 -15.61 0.86
CA GLY A 231 -9.84 -15.00 0.43
C GLY A 231 -10.09 -13.58 0.94
N ARG A 232 -9.21 -13.03 1.79
CA ARG A 232 -9.35 -11.66 2.30
C ARG A 232 -8.81 -10.65 1.28
N PRO A 233 -9.34 -9.41 1.25
CA PRO A 233 -8.90 -8.39 0.29
C PRO A 233 -7.41 -8.08 0.45
N ALA A 234 -6.66 -8.15 -0.65
CA ALA A 234 -5.24 -7.80 -0.71
C ALA A 234 -5.02 -6.50 -1.50
N ILE A 235 -5.77 -6.30 -2.59
CA ILE A 235 -5.75 -5.07 -3.37
C ILE A 235 -7.18 -4.63 -3.59
N THR A 236 -7.47 -3.37 -3.24
CA THR A 236 -8.77 -2.73 -3.44
C THR A 236 -8.64 -1.54 -4.37
N ARG A 237 -9.70 -1.26 -5.12
CA ARG A 237 -9.81 -0.12 -6.02
C ARG A 237 -11.09 0.63 -5.70
N ARG A 238 -11.03 1.95 -5.68
CA ARG A 238 -12.23 2.78 -5.58
C ARG A 238 -12.27 3.80 -6.71
N PRO A 239 -13.28 3.77 -7.59
CA PRO A 239 -13.43 4.80 -8.61
C PRO A 239 -13.82 6.13 -7.98
N VAL A 240 -13.11 7.20 -8.37
CA VAL A 240 -13.45 8.58 -8.01
C VAL A 240 -13.97 9.24 -9.28
N ARG A 241 -15.25 9.63 -9.33
CA ARG A 241 -15.75 10.44 -10.46
C ARG A 241 -15.47 11.90 -10.19
N GLY A 242 -14.83 12.56 -11.16
CA GLY A 242 -14.72 14.01 -11.18
C GLY A 242 -16.06 14.68 -11.49
N PRO A 243 -16.22 15.97 -11.16
CA PRO A 243 -17.37 16.76 -11.60
C PRO A 243 -17.29 16.98 -13.12
N GLY A 244 -17.81 16.03 -13.91
CA GLY A 244 -17.84 16.11 -15.38
C GLY A 244 -17.81 14.78 -16.15
N ALA A 245 -17.81 13.63 -15.47
CA ALA A 245 -17.85 12.30 -16.09
C ALA A 245 -19.22 11.61 -15.95
#